data_AF-A0A1Q9JKU1-F1
#
_entry.id   AF-A0A1Q9JKU1-F1
#
_cell.length_a   1.000
_cell.length_b   1.000
_cell.length_c   1.000
_cell.angle_alpha   90.00
_cell.angle_beta   90.00
_cell.angle_gamma   90.00
#
_symmetry.space_group_name_H-M   'P 1'
#
loop_
_entity.id
_entity.type
_entity.pdbx_description
1 polymer ?
#
loop_
_entity_poly.entity_id
_entity_poly.type
_entity_poly.pdbx_seq_one_letter_code
_entity_poly.pdbx_strand_id
1 'polypeptide(L)'
;METQKNDIVPELYERIHKDFRSRVAINPWIRAFRKKLKAGTATQKEASHYAMLIGRTAGEALANGLTEDNLPDGKIYWNIAKRTIEPILRESTDMVNDAMVSIIDVTHKKKRIGIKPQRAEFNQDRCDAIMNKIVNLSLLEDDDEQEAGQN
;
A
#
# COMPACT_ATOMS: atom_id res chain seq x y z
N MET A 1 -11.48 -2.14 -37.09
CA MET A 1 -12.14 -1.26 -36.09
C MET A 1 -11.42 -1.50 -34.78
N GLU A 2 -10.51 -0.61 -34.40
CA GLU A 2 -9.88 -0.65 -33.09
C GLU A 2 -10.94 -0.29 -32.05
N THR A 3 -11.43 -1.28 -31.32
CA THR A 3 -12.18 -1.05 -30.10
C THR A 3 -11.24 -0.29 -29.15
N GLN A 4 -11.55 0.97 -28.83
CA GLN A 4 -11.03 1.61 -27.63
C GLN A 4 -11.39 0.72 -26.45
N LYS A 5 -10.46 -0.13 -26.03
CA LYS A 5 -10.54 -0.88 -24.77
C LYS A 5 -10.47 0.20 -23.70
N ASN A 6 -11.62 0.60 -23.14
CA ASN A 6 -11.68 1.61 -22.08
C ASN A 6 -10.63 1.25 -21.02
N ASP A 7 -9.73 2.19 -20.74
CA ASP A 7 -8.70 2.00 -19.73
C ASP A 7 -9.37 1.86 -18.35
N ILE A 8 -9.46 0.62 -17.84
CA ILE A 8 -10.15 0.31 -16.58
C ILE A 8 -9.38 0.78 -15.34
N VAL A 9 -8.09 1.12 -15.52
CA VAL A 9 -7.14 1.32 -14.42
C VAL A 9 -7.51 2.49 -13.50
N PRO A 10 -7.98 3.66 -14.00
CA PRO A 10 -8.39 4.76 -13.14
C PRO A 10 -9.53 4.38 -12.18
N GLU A 11 -10.57 3.71 -12.69
CA GLU A 11 -11.73 3.29 -11.90
C GLU A 11 -11.36 2.18 -10.90
N LEU A 12 -10.53 1.23 -11.33
CA LEU A 12 -9.97 0.18 -10.49
C LEU A 12 -9.16 0.77 -9.34
N TYR A 13 -8.25 1.71 -9.64
CA TYR A 13 -7.45 2.39 -8.63
C TYR A 13 -8.32 3.15 -7.63
N GLU A 14 -9.31 3.91 -8.09
CA GLU A 14 -10.18 4.69 -7.22
C GLU A 14 -10.94 3.79 -6.23
N ARG A 15 -11.42 2.63 -6.68
CA ARG A 15 -12.06 1.64 -5.81
C ARG A 15 -11.11 1.10 -4.74
N ILE A 16 -9.90 0.71 -5.14
CA ILE A 16 -8.84 0.22 -4.22
C ILE A 16 -8.48 1.30 -3.20
N HIS A 17 -8.23 2.52 -3.66
CA HIS A 17 -7.85 3.65 -2.82
C HIS A 17 -8.97 4.01 -1.83
N LYS A 18 -10.23 4.00 -2.27
CA LYS A 18 -11.39 4.23 -1.38
C LYS A 18 -11.51 3.14 -0.32
N ASP A 19 -11.35 1.87 -0.67
CA ASP A 19 -11.38 0.76 0.30
C ASP A 19 -10.24 0.91 1.33
N PHE A 20 -9.02 1.15 0.85
CA PHE A 20 -7.85 1.40 1.70
C PHE A 20 -8.09 2.54 2.69
N ARG A 21 -8.47 3.72 2.20
CA ARG A 21 -8.74 4.91 3.02
C ARG A 21 -9.87 4.68 4.02
N SER A 22 -10.94 4.00 3.60
CA SER A 22 -12.07 3.68 4.47
C SER A 22 -11.63 2.80 5.63
N ARG A 23 -10.95 1.68 5.37
CA ARG A 23 -10.42 0.76 6.39
C ARG A 23 -9.51 1.46 7.38
N VAL A 24 -8.57 2.28 6.87
CA VAL A 24 -7.68 3.11 7.69
C VAL A 24 -8.48 4.07 8.57
N ALA A 25 -9.51 4.72 8.03
CA ALA A 25 -10.30 5.73 8.72
C ALA A 25 -11.16 5.13 9.84
N ILE A 26 -11.78 3.96 9.62
CA ILE A 26 -12.68 3.32 10.58
C ILE A 26 -11.94 2.53 11.66
N ASN A 27 -10.68 2.15 11.44
CA ASN A 27 -9.91 1.35 12.40
C ASN A 27 -9.75 2.09 13.75
N PRO A 28 -10.30 1.53 14.86
CA PRO A 28 -10.34 2.23 16.15
C PRO A 28 -8.94 2.43 16.75
N TRP A 29 -8.02 1.49 16.52
CA TRP A 29 -6.66 1.59 17.01
C TRP A 29 -5.90 2.71 16.27
N ILE A 30 -6.02 2.78 14.95
CA ILE A 30 -5.43 3.87 14.14
C ILE A 30 -5.96 5.23 14.59
N ARG A 31 -7.28 5.34 14.83
CA ARG A 31 -7.88 6.58 15.34
C ARG A 31 -7.32 6.98 16.70
N ALA A 32 -7.18 6.03 17.62
CA ALA A 32 -6.58 6.28 18.93
C ALA A 32 -5.11 6.69 18.83
N PHE A 33 -4.33 6.02 17.97
CA PHE A 33 -2.94 6.37 17.70
C PHE A 33 -2.79 7.78 17.14
N ARG A 34 -3.62 8.17 16.16
CA ARG A 34 -3.63 9.54 15.60
C ARG A 34 -3.92 10.61 16.65
N LYS A 35 -4.78 10.32 17.64
CA LYS A 35 -5.00 11.23 18.78
C LYS A 35 -3.74 11.38 19.64
N LYS A 36 -3.05 10.27 19.95
CA LYS A 36 -1.77 10.30 20.69
C LYS A 36 -0.68 11.02 19.91
N LEU A 37 -0.64 10.87 18.59
CA LEU A 37 0.30 11.54 17.70
C LEU A 37 0.12 13.05 17.78
N LYS A 38 -1.13 13.54 17.66
CA LYS A 38 -1.47 14.97 17.81
C LYS A 38 -1.17 15.51 19.22
N ALA A 39 -1.35 14.69 20.25
CA ALA A 39 -1.04 15.06 21.63
C ALA A 39 0.46 14.98 21.97
N GLY A 40 1.32 14.50 21.05
CA GLY A 40 2.75 14.31 21.32
C GLY A 40 3.04 13.23 22.37
N THR A 41 2.14 12.25 22.53
CA THR A 41 2.27 11.14 23.49
C THR A 41 2.44 9.77 22.83
N ALA A 42 2.37 9.71 21.49
CA ALA A 42 2.64 8.48 20.74
C ALA A 42 4.11 8.04 20.89
N THR A 43 4.31 6.73 20.90
CA THR A 43 5.63 6.09 21.07
C THR A 43 6.12 5.41 19.79
N GLN A 44 7.43 5.18 19.68
CA GLN A 44 8.01 4.43 18.56
C GLN A 44 7.43 3.00 18.47
N LYS A 45 7.19 2.34 19.61
CA LYS A 45 6.54 1.01 19.65
C LYS A 45 5.15 1.04 19.01
N GLU A 46 4.36 2.07 19.31
CA GLU A 46 3.06 2.25 18.67
C GLU A 46 3.20 2.57 17.18
N ALA A 47 4.21 3.35 16.76
CA ALA A 47 4.46 3.58 15.34
C ALA A 47 4.81 2.30 14.57
N SER A 48 5.54 1.36 15.18
CA SER A 48 5.78 0.04 14.57
C SER A 48 4.47 -0.74 14.40
N HIS A 49 3.58 -0.71 15.39
CA HIS A 49 2.27 -1.34 15.26
C HIS A 49 1.39 -0.64 14.22
N TYR A 50 1.45 0.69 14.15
CA TYR A 50 0.80 1.48 13.12
C TYR A 50 1.29 1.09 11.72
N ALA A 51 2.60 0.93 11.52
CA ALA A 51 3.16 0.48 10.24
C ALA A 51 2.65 -0.90 9.82
N MET A 52 2.57 -1.84 10.76
CA MET A 52 1.99 -3.17 10.51
C MET A 52 0.52 -3.07 10.06
N LEU A 53 -0.29 -2.27 10.76
CA LEU A 53 -1.71 -2.11 10.41
C LEU A 53 -1.89 -1.43 9.05
N ILE A 54 -1.14 -0.37 8.78
CA ILE A 54 -1.20 0.33 7.48
C ILE A 54 -0.78 -0.59 6.34
N GLY A 55 0.31 -1.33 6.49
CA GLY A 55 0.76 -2.30 5.49
C GLY A 55 -0.25 -3.44 5.25
N ARG A 56 -0.82 -3.99 6.33
CA ARG A 56 -1.87 -5.00 6.24
C ARG A 56 -3.11 -4.47 5.51
N THR A 57 -3.58 -3.29 5.88
CA THR A 57 -4.75 -2.67 5.26
C THR A 57 -4.51 -2.33 3.79
N ALA A 58 -3.30 -1.90 3.41
CA ALA A 58 -2.92 -1.72 2.02
C ALA A 58 -2.96 -3.03 1.24
N GLY A 59 -2.39 -4.11 1.80
CA GLY A 59 -2.44 -5.45 1.19
C GLY A 59 -3.86 -5.99 1.02
N GLU A 60 -4.71 -5.83 2.03
CA GLU A 60 -6.13 -6.23 1.96
C GLU A 60 -6.89 -5.46 0.87
N ALA A 61 -6.71 -4.14 0.77
CA ALA A 61 -7.38 -3.33 -0.25
C ALA A 61 -6.93 -3.69 -1.66
N LEU A 62 -5.63 -3.95 -1.86
CA LEU A 62 -5.09 -4.41 -3.13
C LEU A 62 -5.63 -5.78 -3.51
N ALA A 63 -5.62 -6.75 -2.58
CA ALA A 63 -6.14 -8.10 -2.82
C ALA A 63 -7.63 -8.10 -3.16
N ASN A 64 -8.44 -7.25 -2.51
CA ASN A 64 -9.88 -7.16 -2.80
C ASN A 64 -10.18 -6.45 -4.13
N GLY A 65 -9.27 -5.61 -4.62
CA GLY A 65 -9.49 -4.87 -5.87
C GLY A 65 -8.90 -5.55 -7.09
N LEU A 66 -7.74 -6.20 -6.95
CA LEU A 66 -7.02 -6.90 -8.03
C LEU A 66 -7.46 -8.37 -8.10
N THR A 67 -8.75 -8.57 -8.32
CA THR A 67 -9.36 -9.88 -8.56
C THR A 67 -9.53 -10.12 -10.06
N GLU A 68 -9.60 -11.38 -10.50
CA GLU A 68 -9.77 -11.74 -11.92
C GLU A 68 -10.90 -10.98 -12.60
N ASP A 69 -12.08 -10.92 -11.98
CA ASP A 69 -13.27 -10.20 -12.48
C ASP A 69 -13.04 -8.69 -12.73
N ASN A 70 -12.05 -8.11 -12.06
CA ASN A 70 -11.73 -6.70 -12.09
C ASN A 70 -10.55 -6.38 -13.01
N LEU A 71 -9.98 -7.40 -13.68
CA LEU A 71 -8.77 -7.30 -14.46
C LEU A 71 -9.02 -7.68 -15.93
N PRO A 72 -8.25 -7.13 -16.88
CA PRO A 72 -8.33 -7.56 -18.26
C PRO A 72 -7.77 -8.96 -18.36
N ASP A 73 -8.57 -9.88 -18.91
CA ASP A 73 -8.18 -11.28 -19.11
C ASP A 73 -7.77 -11.97 -17.78
N GLY A 74 -8.27 -11.48 -16.64
CA GLY A 74 -7.95 -12.00 -15.31
C GLY A 74 -6.57 -11.58 -14.77
N LYS A 75 -5.78 -10.82 -15.54
CA LYS A 75 -4.32 -10.69 -15.30
C LYS A 75 -3.86 -9.32 -14.82
N ILE A 76 -2.84 -9.33 -13.98
CA ILE A 76 -2.14 -8.14 -13.49
C ILE A 76 -0.94 -7.86 -14.40
N TYR A 77 -1.13 -6.97 -15.38
CA TYR A 77 -0.05 -6.45 -16.21
C TYR A 77 0.77 -5.37 -15.49
N TRP A 78 2.01 -5.16 -15.92
CA TRP A 78 2.91 -4.15 -15.32
C TRP A 78 2.32 -2.74 -15.27
N ASN A 79 1.61 -2.32 -16.32
CA ASN A 79 0.95 -1.00 -16.36
C ASN A 79 -0.18 -0.88 -15.34
N ILE A 80 -0.91 -1.97 -15.06
CA ILE A 80 -1.94 -2.02 -14.01
C ILE A 80 -1.25 -1.95 -12.66
N ALA A 81 -0.29 -2.84 -12.38
CA ALA A 81 0.48 -2.87 -11.15
C ALA A 81 1.08 -1.50 -10.81
N LYS A 82 1.75 -0.87 -11.77
CA LYS A 82 2.37 0.45 -11.59
C LYS A 82 1.37 1.55 -11.24
N ARG A 83 0.15 1.48 -11.76
CA ARG A 83 -0.87 2.53 -11.57
C ARG A 83 -1.82 2.25 -10.41
N THR A 84 -1.87 1.02 -9.89
CA THR A 84 -2.74 0.65 -8.77
C THR A 84 -1.94 0.34 -7.49
N ILE A 85 -0.86 -0.43 -7.59
CA ILE A 85 -0.05 -0.89 -6.45
C ILE A 85 0.90 0.22 -5.98
N GLU A 86 1.67 0.82 -6.87
CA GLU A 86 2.67 1.83 -6.50
C GLU A 86 2.08 3.01 -5.70
N PRO A 87 0.94 3.63 -6.11
CA PRO A 87 0.39 4.74 -5.35
C PRO A 87 -0.06 4.35 -3.93
N ILE A 88 -0.61 3.13 -3.76
CA ILE A 88 -1.00 2.61 -2.45
C ILE A 88 0.23 2.33 -1.57
N LEU A 89 1.29 1.74 -2.12
CA LEU A 89 2.54 1.51 -1.39
C LEU A 89 3.25 2.81 -1.02
N ARG A 90 3.22 3.81 -1.90
CA ARG A 90 3.76 5.14 -1.64
C ARG A 90 3.01 5.83 -0.51
N GLU A 91 1.69 5.87 -0.61
CA GLU A 91 0.86 6.52 0.41
C GLU A 91 0.99 5.84 1.79
N SER A 92 0.95 4.51 1.82
CA SER A 92 1.13 3.76 3.06
C SER A 92 2.50 3.99 3.70
N THR A 93 3.57 4.05 2.90
CA THR A 93 4.92 4.41 3.37
C THR A 93 4.97 5.83 3.91
N ASP A 94 4.37 6.78 3.18
CA ASP A 94 4.31 8.19 3.59
C ASP A 94 3.60 8.37 4.93
N MET A 95 2.45 7.71 5.11
CA MET A 95 1.71 7.72 6.36
C MET A 95 2.55 7.26 7.56
N VAL A 96 3.36 6.22 7.38
CA VAL A 96 4.23 5.67 8.43
C VAL A 96 5.41 6.60 8.71
N ASN A 97 6.05 7.10 7.65
CA ASN A 97 7.19 8.00 7.76
C ASN A 97 6.80 9.31 8.46
N ASP A 98 5.66 9.88 8.12
CA ASP A 98 5.18 11.13 8.74
C ASP A 98 4.86 10.95 10.23
N ALA A 99 4.31 9.78 10.60
CA ALA A 99 4.09 9.45 12.00
C ALA A 99 5.41 9.31 12.77
N MET A 100 6.41 8.64 12.18
CA MET A 100 7.72 8.48 12.80
C MET A 100 8.46 9.81 12.95
N VAL A 101 8.46 10.66 11.92
CA VAL A 101 9.05 12.01 11.96
C VAL A 101 8.43 12.82 13.11
N SER A 102 7.11 12.79 13.24
CA SER A 102 6.38 13.50 14.31
C SER A 102 6.78 13.00 15.71
N ILE A 103 6.91 11.68 15.89
CA ILE A 103 7.29 11.08 17.18
C ILE A 103 8.74 11.43 17.54
N ILE A 104 9.65 11.38 16.57
CA ILE A 104 11.07 11.71 16.78
C ILE A 104 11.20 13.20 17.11
N ASP A 105 10.49 14.09 16.40
CA ASP A 105 10.53 15.54 16.65
C ASP A 105 10.12 15.88 18.09
N VAL A 106 8.99 15.33 18.53
CA VAL A 106 8.50 15.51 19.91
C VAL A 106 9.49 14.95 20.92
N THR A 107 10.09 13.79 20.63
CA THR A 107 11.09 13.16 21.50
C THR A 107 12.37 13.99 21.61
N HIS A 108 12.87 14.51 20.50
CA HIS A 108 14.06 15.37 20.47
C HIS A 108 13.82 16.67 21.23
N LYS A 109 12.67 17.32 21.03
CA LYS A 109 12.27 18.53 21.77
C LYS A 109 12.23 18.27 23.28
N LYS A 110 11.63 17.16 23.72
CA LYS A 110 11.59 16.77 25.16
C LYS A 110 12.99 16.54 25.74
N LYS A 111 13.91 15.99 24.95
CA LYS A 111 15.30 15.70 25.35
C LYS A 111 16.27 16.87 25.11
N ARG A 112 15.79 18.02 24.60
CA ARG A 112 16.62 19.17 24.19
C ARG A 112 17.73 18.80 23.20
N ILE A 113 17.44 17.86 22.30
CA ILE A 113 18.33 17.44 21.22
C ILE A 113 18.09 18.37 20.01
N GLY A 114 19.11 19.05 19.53
CA GLY A 114 19.03 19.99 18.40
C GLY A 114 19.02 19.35 17.00
N ILE A 115 18.84 18.03 16.91
CA ILE A 115 18.85 17.26 15.66
C ILE A 115 17.43 17.20 15.10
N LYS A 116 17.26 17.55 13.82
CA LYS A 116 15.97 17.41 13.14
C LYS A 116 15.73 15.95 12.74
N PRO A 117 14.49 15.43 12.86
CA PRO A 117 14.17 14.10 12.32
C PRO A 117 14.40 14.07 10.82
N GLN A 118 14.88 12.94 10.32
CA GLN A 118 14.93 12.66 8.88
C GLN A 118 13.73 11.80 8.48
N ARG A 119 13.11 12.17 7.37
CA ARG A 119 12.07 11.39 6.72
C ARG A 119 12.74 10.39 5.79
N ALA A 120 12.42 9.11 5.92
CA ALA A 120 12.93 8.10 5.00
C ALA A 120 12.38 8.34 3.59
N GLU A 121 13.22 8.12 2.58
CA GLU A 121 12.80 8.17 1.18
C GLU A 121 12.00 6.92 0.81
N PHE A 122 11.12 7.05 -0.19
CA PHE A 122 10.39 5.92 -0.73
C PHE A 122 11.35 5.01 -1.49
N ASN A 123 11.43 3.73 -1.11
CA ASN A 123 12.31 2.77 -1.76
C ASN A 123 11.64 2.25 -3.04
N GLN A 124 11.97 2.88 -4.18
CA GLN A 124 11.42 2.53 -5.48
C GLN A 124 11.81 1.10 -5.90
N ASP A 125 13.07 0.69 -5.70
CA ASP A 125 13.55 -0.65 -6.06
C ASP A 125 12.75 -1.76 -5.35
N ARG A 126 12.41 -1.54 -4.07
CA ARG A 126 11.57 -2.46 -3.30
C ARG A 126 10.14 -2.50 -3.82
N CYS A 127 9.59 -1.35 -4.22
CA CYS A 127 8.26 -1.30 -4.85
C CYS A 127 8.26 -2.07 -6.16
N ASP A 128 9.25 -1.83 -7.01
CA ASP A 128 9.40 -2.50 -8.30
C ASP A 128 9.58 -4.01 -8.12
N ALA A 129 10.36 -4.45 -7.14
CA ALA A 129 10.51 -5.88 -6.81
C ALA A 129 9.18 -6.54 -6.37
N ILE A 130 8.36 -5.84 -5.59
CA ILE A 130 7.02 -6.31 -5.19
C ILE A 130 6.11 -6.41 -6.41
N MET A 131 6.06 -5.38 -7.25
CA MET A 131 5.26 -5.38 -8.47
C MET A 131 5.68 -6.48 -9.43
N ASN A 132 6.99 -6.67 -9.64
CA ASN A 132 7.53 -7.73 -10.49
C ASN A 132 7.08 -9.10 -10.00
N LYS A 133 7.15 -9.35 -8.69
CA LYS A 133 6.68 -10.60 -8.10
C LYS A 133 5.19 -10.84 -8.34
N ILE A 134 4.35 -9.83 -8.14
CA ILE A 134 2.89 -9.94 -8.30
C ILE A 134 2.51 -10.17 -9.77
N VAL A 135 3.10 -9.39 -10.68
CA VAL A 135 2.87 -9.54 -12.13
C VAL A 135 3.30 -10.93 -12.60
N ASN A 136 4.48 -11.40 -12.20
CA ASN A 136 4.94 -12.73 -12.59
C ASN A 136 4.03 -13.85 -12.06
N LEU A 137 3.58 -13.77 -10.80
CA LEU A 137 2.67 -14.77 -10.25
C LEU A 137 1.34 -14.82 -11.02
N SER A 138 0.76 -13.65 -11.32
CA SER A 138 -0.49 -13.55 -12.10
C SER A 138 -0.35 -14.06 -13.53
N LEU A 139 0.85 -14.08 -14.10
CA LEU A 139 1.10 -14.62 -15.44
C LEU A 139 1.32 -16.14 -15.45
N LEU A 140 1.82 -16.70 -14.35
CA LEU A 140 2.11 -18.14 -14.20
C LEU A 140 0.86 -18.98 -13.94
N GLU A 141 -0.19 -18.40 -13.35
CA GLU A 141 -1.45 -19.10 -13.04
C GLU A 141 -2.15 -19.68 -14.29
N ASP A 142 -1.78 -19.26 -15.50
CA ASP A 142 -2.29 -19.80 -16.77
C ASP A 142 -1.54 -21.03 -17.30
N ASP A 143 -0.26 -21.22 -16.94
CA ASP A 143 0.59 -22.27 -17.50
C ASP A 143 0.27 -23.64 -16.87
N ASP A 144 -0.16 -23.66 -15.60
CA ASP A 144 -0.50 -24.88 -14.86
C ASP A 144 -1.84 -25.50 -15.30
N GLU A 145 -2.76 -24.71 -15.90
CA GLU A 145 -4.06 -25.22 -16.38
C GLU A 145 -3.98 -25.92 -17.74
N GLN A 146 -2.94 -25.67 -18.54
CA GLN A 146 -2.80 -26.28 -19.87
C GLN A 146 -2.22 -27.71 -19.84
N GLU A 147 -1.51 -28.10 -18.77
CA GLU A 147 -0.93 -29.44 -18.63
C GLU A 147 -1.91 -30.49 -18.09
N ALA A 148 -3.01 -30.09 -17.44
CA ALA A 148 -3.98 -31.01 -16.86
C ALA A 148 -4.99 -31.61 -17.88
N GLY A 149 -4.98 -31.14 -19.13
CA GLY A 149 -5.96 -31.51 -20.17
C GLY A 149 -5.51 -32.56 -21.19
N GLN A 150 -4.35 -33.20 -21.04
CA GLN A 150 -3.78 -34.08 -22.08
C GLN A 150 -3.53 -35.55 -21.67
N ASN A 151 -4.10 -36.07 -20.57
CA ASN A 151 -4.03 -37.50 -20.23
C ASN A 151 -5.39 -38.19 -20.17
#